data_AF-A0A7Z9FIL5-F1
#
_entry.id   AF-A0A7Z9FIL5-F1
#
_cell.length_a   1.000
_cell.length_b   1.000
_cell.length_c   1.000
_cell.angle_alpha   90.00
_cell.angle_beta   90.00
_cell.angle_gamma   90.00
#
_symmetry.space_group_name_H-M   'P 1'
#
loop_
_entity.id
_entity.type
_entity.pdbx_description
1 polymer ?
#
loop_
_entity_poly.entity_id
_entity_poly.type
_entity_poly.pdbx_seq_one_letter_code
_entity_poly.pdbx_strand_id
1 'polypeptide(L)'
;ANIQPGITLALPNGVYVSKIKLADKIHYGVSNVGTRPTFGENTVTVETWIFDFEEDIYGKDLDVIPLYQLRPEIKFAGIEDLQNQIQQDIETARNYLDTNEPQPVI
;
A
#
# COMPACT_ATOMS: atom_id res chain seq x y z
N ALA A 1 7.68 3.57 -1.27
CA ALA A 1 8.64 2.47 -1.05
C ALA A 1 8.21 1.27 -1.88
N ASN A 2 9.15 0.62 -2.58
CA ASN A 2 8.90 -0.66 -3.27
C ASN A 2 9.31 -1.78 -2.34
N ILE A 3 8.43 -2.75 -2.17
CA ILE A 3 8.57 -3.81 -1.16
C ILE A 3 8.55 -5.13 -1.88
N GLN A 4 9.57 -5.94 -1.63
CA GLN A 4 9.60 -7.33 -2.04
C GLN A 4 8.99 -8.17 -0.92
N PRO A 5 7.84 -8.82 -1.14
CA PRO A 5 7.25 -9.67 -0.12
C PRO A 5 8.17 -10.86 0.19
N GLY A 6 8.45 -11.10 1.47
CA GLY A 6 9.15 -12.32 1.92
C GLY A 6 8.27 -13.57 1.95
N ILE A 7 6.99 -13.44 1.60
CA ILE A 7 5.97 -14.49 1.59
C ILE A 7 5.18 -14.46 0.28
N THR A 8 4.52 -15.58 -0.04
CA THR A 8 3.46 -15.56 -1.05
C THR A 8 2.26 -14.78 -0.51
N LEU A 9 1.94 -13.66 -1.17
CA LEU A 9 0.80 -12.84 -0.81
C LEU A 9 -0.45 -13.36 -1.52
N ALA A 10 -1.42 -13.89 -0.76
CA ALA A 10 -2.70 -14.36 -1.28
C ALA A 10 -3.79 -13.26 -1.25
N LEU A 11 -3.39 -12.01 -1.49
CA LEU A 11 -4.31 -10.88 -1.56
C LEU A 11 -4.72 -10.61 -3.01
N PRO A 12 -5.97 -10.20 -3.26
CA PRO A 12 -6.35 -9.65 -4.55
C PRO A 12 -5.47 -8.46 -4.94
N ASN A 13 -5.23 -8.27 -6.24
CA ASN A 13 -4.58 -7.05 -6.69
C ASN A 13 -5.48 -5.84 -6.41
N GLY A 14 -4.89 -4.73 -5.99
CA GLY A 14 -5.62 -3.50 -5.71
C GLY A 14 -4.87 -2.54 -4.81
N VAL A 15 -5.58 -1.49 -4.38
CA VAL A 15 -5.07 -0.48 -3.45
C VAL A 15 -5.69 -0.69 -2.08
N TYR A 16 -4.86 -0.67 -1.06
CA TYR A 16 -5.21 -0.95 0.32
C TYR A 16 -4.83 0.19 1.25
N VAL A 17 -5.70 0.53 2.20
CA VAL A 17 -5.26 1.21 3.43
C VAL A 17 -4.35 0.25 4.17
N SER A 18 -3.18 0.72 4.57
CA SER A 18 -2.16 -0.12 5.19
C SER A 18 -1.63 0.51 6.47
N LYS A 19 -1.39 -0.33 7.47
CA LYS A 19 -0.52 -0.03 8.61
C LYS A 19 0.89 -0.46 8.25
N ILE A 20 1.86 0.40 8.53
CA ILE A 20 3.27 0.17 8.26
C ILE A 20 4.00 0.18 9.59
N LYS A 21 4.67 -0.92 9.92
CA LYS A 21 5.53 -0.99 11.10
C LYS A 21 6.99 -0.90 10.65
N LEU A 22 7.67 0.14 11.10
CA LEU A 22 9.09 0.36 10.86
C LEU A 22 9.79 0.42 12.22
N ALA A 23 10.55 -0.63 12.55
CA ALA A 23 11.04 -0.87 13.91
C ALA A 23 9.88 -0.79 14.93
N ASP A 24 9.98 0.12 15.91
CA ASP A 24 8.95 0.33 16.94
C ASP A 24 7.94 1.43 16.61
N LYS A 25 8.03 2.03 15.41
CA LYS A 25 7.10 3.07 14.96
C LYS A 25 6.00 2.50 14.08
N ILE A 26 4.79 3.01 14.30
CA ILE A 26 3.63 2.74 13.44
C ILE A 26 3.39 3.96 12.57
N HIS A 27 3.27 3.71 11.28
CA HIS A 27 2.85 4.65 10.27
C HIS A 27 1.63 4.11 9.53
N TYR A 28 0.98 4.97 8.76
CA TYR A 28 -0.15 4.59 7.91
C TYR A 28 0.08 5.07 6.49
N GLY A 29 -0.62 4.46 5.54
CA GLY A 29 -0.43 4.76 4.15
C GLY A 29 -1.37 3.99 3.24
N VAL A 30 -1.11 4.10 1.94
CA VAL A 30 -1.74 3.26 0.91
C VAL A 30 -0.71 2.32 0.32
N SER A 31 -1.09 1.08 0.08
CA SER A 31 -0.26 0.10 -0.64
C SER A 31 -0.99 -0.39 -1.88
N ASN A 32 -0.32 -0.33 -3.03
CA ASN A 32 -0.70 -1.06 -4.22
C ASN A 32 -0.12 -2.48 -4.13
N VAL A 33 -0.98 -3.47 -4.25
CA VAL A 33 -0.61 -4.87 -4.47
C VAL A 33 -0.91 -5.19 -5.92
N GLY A 34 0.11 -5.56 -6.68
CA GLY A 34 0.00 -5.86 -8.09
C GLY A 34 0.85 -7.05 -8.49
N THR A 35 0.90 -7.31 -9.79
CA THR A 35 1.72 -8.38 -10.37
C THR A 35 2.55 -7.85 -11.53
N ARG A 36 3.85 -8.10 -11.48
CA ARG A 36 4.75 -7.83 -12.60
C ARG A 36 5.04 -9.13 -13.35
N PRO A 37 4.54 -9.29 -14.58
CA PRO A 37 4.92 -10.43 -15.40
C PRO A 37 6.39 -10.28 -15.77
N THR A 38 7.24 -11.17 -15.26
CA THR A 38 8.68 -11.17 -15.55
C THR A 38 9.04 -12.54 -16.11
N PHE A 39 9.41 -12.59 -17.41
CA PHE A 39 9.83 -13.79 -18.15
C PHE A 39 9.36 -15.14 -17.58
N GLY A 40 8.06 -15.41 -17.63
CA GLY A 40 7.47 -16.71 -17.27
C GLY A 40 6.96 -16.84 -15.83
N GLU A 41 7.23 -15.87 -14.95
CA GLU A 41 6.73 -15.86 -13.57
C GLU A 41 5.91 -14.59 -13.27
N ASN A 42 4.84 -14.76 -12.49
CA ASN A 42 4.03 -13.67 -11.96
C ASN A 42 4.58 -13.30 -10.58
N THR A 43 5.50 -12.32 -10.53
CA THR A 43 6.01 -11.81 -9.26
C THR A 43 5.03 -10.79 -8.68
N VAL A 44 4.58 -11.02 -7.44
CA VAL A 44 3.79 -10.02 -6.71
C VAL A 44 4.67 -8.83 -6.36
N THR A 45 4.16 -7.62 -6.58
CA THR A 45 4.81 -6.37 -6.22
C THR A 45 3.95 -5.62 -5.22
N VAL A 46 4.59 -5.03 -4.21
CA VAL A 46 3.93 -4.14 -3.25
C VAL A 46 4.59 -2.77 -3.29
N GLU A 47 3.82 -1.73 -3.54
CA GLU A 47 4.27 -0.35 -3.54
C GLU A 47 3.50 0.43 -2.50
N THR A 48 4.19 0.99 -1.51
CA THR A 48 3.56 1.69 -0.38
C THR A 48 3.92 3.17 -0.36
N TRP A 49 2.90 4.01 -0.26
CA TRP A 49 3.02 5.43 0.05
C TRP A 49 2.69 5.64 1.54
N ILE A 50 3.70 6.00 2.32
CA ILE A 50 3.56 6.24 3.76
C ILE A 50 3.18 7.71 3.95
N PHE A 51 2.12 7.96 4.70
CA PHE A 51 1.66 9.32 4.98
C PHE A 51 2.64 10.06 5.89
N ASP A 52 2.84 11.34 5.57
CA ASP A 52 3.56 12.29 6.41
C ASP A 52 4.97 11.78 6.78
N PHE A 53 5.63 11.13 5.82
CA PHE A 53 6.89 10.42 6.00
C PHE A 53 7.99 10.96 5.10
N GLU A 54 9.13 11.35 5.69
CA GLU A 54 10.24 12.02 5.00
C GLU A 54 11.59 11.30 5.17
N GLU A 55 11.63 10.14 5.84
CA GLU A 55 12.88 9.42 6.09
C GLU A 55 13.27 8.48 4.92
N ASP A 56 14.57 8.23 4.74
CA ASP A 56 15.04 7.17 3.84
C ASP A 56 14.99 5.80 4.54
N ILE A 57 14.37 4.86 3.84
CA ILE A 57 14.12 3.49 4.30
C ILE A 57 14.60 2.43 3.32
N TYR A 58 15.41 2.81 2.32
CA TYR A 58 15.99 1.85 1.39
C TYR A 58 16.84 0.81 2.12
N GLY A 59 16.62 -0.47 1.80
CA GLY A 59 17.31 -1.59 2.43
C GLY A 59 16.88 -1.91 3.87
N LYS A 60 15.86 -1.23 4.41
CA LYS A 60 15.27 -1.56 5.71
C LYS A 60 14.10 -2.51 5.55
N ASP A 61 13.97 -3.45 6.48
CA ASP A 61 12.79 -4.29 6.62
C ASP A 61 11.66 -3.49 7.28
N LEU A 62 10.44 -3.73 6.83
CA LEU A 62 9.22 -3.17 7.39
C LEU A 62 8.07 -4.16 7.23
N ASP A 63 7.13 -4.12 8.17
CA ASP A 63 5.89 -4.89 8.04
C ASP A 63 4.83 -4.01 7.39
N VAL A 64 4.20 -4.51 6.32
CA VAL A 64 3.00 -3.91 5.74
C VAL A 64 1.81 -4.79 6.06
N ILE A 65 0.87 -4.23 6.81
CA ILE A 65 -0.36 -4.88 7.22
C ILE A 65 -1.52 -4.19 6.47
N PRO A 66 -2.11 -4.85 5.45
CA PRO A 66 -3.31 -4.33 4.80
C PRO A 66 -4.47 -4.34 5.79
N LEU A 67 -5.15 -3.20 5.91
CA LEU A 67 -6.30 -3.00 6.80
C LEU A 67 -7.62 -3.10 6.02
N TYR A 68 -7.68 -2.48 4.84
CA TYR A 68 -8.89 -2.39 4.03
C TYR A 68 -8.57 -2.23 2.55
N GLN A 69 -9.29 -2.93 1.68
CA GLN A 69 -9.16 -2.75 0.23
C GLN A 69 -10.02 -1.57 -0.22
N LEU A 70 -9.38 -0.49 -0.69
CA LEU A 70 -10.08 0.68 -1.24
C LEU A 70 -10.71 0.35 -2.59
N ARG A 71 -9.93 -0.33 -3.46
CA ARG A 71 -10.38 -0.70 -4.80
C ARG A 71 -9.52 -1.81 -5.41
N PRO A 72 -10.04 -2.56 -6.41
CA PRO A 72 -9.22 -3.39 -7.29
C PRO A 72 -8.29 -2.53 -8.20
N GLU A 73 -7.40 -3.20 -8.94
CA GLU A 73 -6.63 -2.56 -10.01
C GLU A 73 -7.53 -1.99 -11.10
N ILE A 74 -7.17 -0.80 -11.57
CA ILE A 74 -7.88 -0.08 -12.63
C ILE A 74 -6.88 0.24 -13.73
N LYS A 75 -7.29 0.06 -14.99
CA LYS A 75 -6.54 0.57 -16.15
C LYS A 75 -6.98 2.01 -16.41
N PHE A 76 -6.02 2.92 -16.44
CA PHE A 76 -6.26 4.33 -16.72
C PHE A 76 -6.02 4.63 -18.20
N ALA A 77 -6.79 5.55 -18.76
CA ALA A 77 -6.63 5.98 -20.15
C ALA A 77 -5.43 6.94 -20.32
N GLY A 78 -5.04 7.63 -19.24
CA GLY A 78 -3.90 8.54 -19.23
C GLY A 78 -3.37 8.82 -17.82
N ILE A 79 -2.27 9.59 -17.78
CA ILE A 79 -1.58 9.94 -16.53
C ILE A 79 -2.42 10.84 -15.62
N GLU A 80 -3.25 11.71 -16.19
CA GLU A 80 -4.13 12.61 -15.44
C GLU A 80 -5.17 11.82 -14.64
N ASP A 81 -5.83 10.84 -15.26
CA ASP A 81 -6.79 9.96 -14.59
C ASP A 81 -6.13 9.17 -13.45
N LEU A 82 -4.91 8.67 -13.68
CA LEU A 82 -4.13 7.97 -12.65
C LEU A 82 -3.82 8.89 -11.46
N GLN A 83 -3.35 10.11 -11.73
CA GLN A 83 -3.04 11.09 -10.68
C GLN A 83 -4.27 11.45 -9.86
N ASN A 84 -5.39 11.72 -10.54
CA ASN A 84 -6.66 12.03 -9.90
C ASN A 84 -7.14 10.87 -9.01
N GLN A 85 -7.02 9.63 -9.49
CA GLN A 85 -7.39 8.47 -8.69
C GLN A 85 -6.46 8.28 -7.48
N ILE A 86 -5.15 8.50 -7.63
CA ILE A 86 -4.20 8.41 -6.51
C ILE A 86 -4.59 9.40 -5.40
N GLN A 87 -4.95 10.65 -5.75
CA GLN A 87 -5.37 11.63 -4.75
C GLN A 87 -6.65 11.20 -4.03
N GLN A 88 -7.65 10.70 -4.78
CA GLN A 88 -8.88 10.18 -4.19
C GLN A 88 -8.62 8.97 -3.27
N ASP A 89 -7.69 8.08 -3.64
CA ASP A 89 -7.32 6.92 -2.83
C ASP A 89 -6.68 7.38 -1.51
N ILE A 90 -5.82 8.41 -1.54
CA ILE A 90 -5.20 8.99 -0.34
C ILE A 90 -6.25 9.64 0.57
N GLU A 91 -7.14 10.46 0.02
CA GLU A 91 -8.21 11.10 0.78
C GLU A 91 -9.14 10.06 1.42
N THR A 92 -9.55 9.05 0.67
CA THR A 92 -10.41 7.96 1.16
C THR A 92 -9.70 7.17 2.26
N ALA A 93 -8.41 6.90 2.11
CA ALA A 93 -7.63 6.21 3.13
C ALA A 93 -7.52 7.01 4.44
N ARG A 94 -7.29 8.33 4.36
CA ARG A 94 -7.27 9.20 5.55
C ARG A 94 -8.63 9.21 6.24
N ASN A 95 -9.71 9.39 5.48
CA ASN A 95 -11.07 9.32 6.01
C ASN A 95 -11.38 7.96 6.67
N TYR A 96 -10.91 6.86 6.09
CA TYR A 96 -11.05 5.53 6.68
C TYR A 96 -10.34 5.44 8.03
N LEU A 97 -9.11 5.95 8.15
CA LEU A 97 -8.32 5.92 9.39
C LEU A 97 -8.92 6.81 10.49
N ASP A 98 -9.49 7.95 10.11
CA ASP A 98 -10.17 8.86 11.06
C ASP A 98 -11.46 8.25 11.63
N THR A 99 -12.18 7.47 10.81
CA THR A 99 -13.46 6.85 11.19
C THR A 99 -13.30 5.47 11.84
N ASN A 100 -12.17 4.82 11.62
CA ASN A 100 -11.86 3.50 12.15
C ASN A 100 -10.50 3.56 12.85
N GLU A 101 -10.46 4.14 14.05
CA GLU A 101 -9.23 4.13 14.86
C GLU A 101 -8.71 2.69 14.97
N PRO A 102 -7.50 2.40 14.44
CA PRO A 102 -6.94 1.07 14.52
C PRO A 102 -6.65 0.77 15.99
N GLN A 103 -7.48 -0.10 16.59
CA GLN A 103 -7.28 -0.56 17.96
C GLN A 103 -5.87 -1.16 18.08
N PRO A 104 -5.09 -0.81 19.13
CA PRO A 104 -3.84 -1.50 19.38
C PRO A 104 -4.16 -2.99 19.59
N VAL A 105 -3.65 -3.83 18.69
CA VAL A 105 -3.65 -5.28 18.89
C VAL A 105 -2.65 -5.54 20.01
N ILE A 106 -3.18 -5.82 21.20
CA ILE A 106 -2.47 -6.26 22.40
C ILE A 106 -1.77 -7.59 22.20
#